data_AF-A0A1T1CLR7-F1
#
_entry.id   AF-A0A1T1CLR7-F1
#
_cell.length_a   1.000
_cell.length_b   1.000
_cell.length_c   1.000
_cell.angle_alpha   90.00
_cell.angle_beta   90.00
_cell.angle_gamma   90.00
#
_symmetry.space_group_name_H-M   'P 1'
#
loop_
_entity.id
_entity.type
_entity.pdbx_description
1 polymer ?
#
loop_
_entity_poly.entity_id
_entity_poly.type
_entity_poly.pdbx_seq_one_letter_code
_entity_poly.pdbx_strand_id
1 'polypeptide(L)'
;MTEEKFPGKIEITLPTAQEWVKKFKEPKEKAKSKKVDAYLIPLESLQMVMNQQIDAVRAYKGINTAGEETLMLVGTVLNAKTGIFEDVFPENAGVAKTLGDEPIVFDGGRPCPPFGDPESPMNN
;
A
#
# COMPACT_ATOMS: atom_id res chain seq x y z
N MET A 1 16.41 -22.83 -5.83
CA MET A 1 15.77 -21.74 -5.07
C MET A 1 15.34 -20.72 -6.09
N THR A 2 14.05 -20.64 -6.38
CA THR A 2 13.51 -19.62 -7.29
C THR A 2 13.69 -18.29 -6.60
N GLU A 3 14.57 -17.44 -7.14
CA GLU A 3 14.56 -16.01 -6.87
C GLU A 3 13.17 -15.51 -7.26
N GLU A 4 12.22 -15.49 -6.30
CA GLU A 4 11.01 -14.71 -6.45
C GLU A 4 11.49 -13.26 -6.55
N LYS A 5 11.64 -12.80 -7.79
CA LYS A 5 11.93 -11.40 -8.07
C LYS A 5 10.94 -10.58 -7.27
N PHE A 6 11.47 -9.74 -6.39
CA PHE A 6 10.66 -8.82 -5.61
C PHE A 6 9.70 -8.11 -6.57
N PRO A 7 8.38 -8.19 -6.34
CA PRO A 7 7.42 -7.71 -7.30
C PRO A 7 7.71 -6.23 -7.59
N GLY A 8 7.61 -5.85 -8.86
CA GLY A 8 7.69 -4.45 -9.27
C GLY A 8 6.46 -3.69 -8.78
N LYS A 9 5.83 -2.91 -9.64
CA LYS A 9 4.56 -2.25 -9.30
C LYS A 9 3.45 -3.27 -8.94
N ILE A 10 2.76 -3.03 -7.83
CA ILE A 10 1.52 -3.73 -7.48
C ILE A 10 0.40 -2.69 -7.48
N GLU A 11 -0.53 -2.83 -8.42
CA GLU A 11 -1.70 -1.98 -8.60
C GLU A 11 -2.94 -2.75 -8.17
N ILE A 12 -3.76 -2.15 -7.30
CA ILE A 12 -5.06 -2.69 -6.89
C ILE A 12 -6.14 -1.63 -7.15
N THR A 13 -7.39 -2.06 -7.28
CA THR A 13 -8.51 -1.11 -7.41
C THR A 13 -8.91 -0.53 -6.06
N LEU A 14 -9.48 0.68 -6.06
CA LEU A 14 -9.97 1.32 -4.84
C LEU A 14 -10.99 0.47 -4.06
N PRO A 15 -11.99 -0.20 -4.70
CA PRO A 15 -12.87 -1.12 -3.99
C PRO A 15 -12.12 -2.25 -3.27
N THR A 16 -11.12 -2.84 -3.94
CA THR A 16 -10.26 -3.87 -3.36
C THR A 16 -9.51 -3.34 -2.12
N ALA A 17 -8.92 -2.15 -2.24
CA ALA A 17 -8.23 -1.50 -1.13
C ALA A 17 -9.17 -1.23 0.06
N GLN A 18 -10.39 -0.75 -0.21
CA GLN A 18 -11.40 -0.50 0.82
C GLN A 18 -11.79 -1.78 1.55
N GLU A 19 -11.96 -2.89 0.83
CA GLU A 19 -12.23 -4.19 1.45
C GLU A 19 -11.09 -4.64 2.37
N TRP A 20 -9.84 -4.46 1.95
CA TRP A 20 -8.69 -4.86 2.74
C TRP A 20 -8.55 -4.02 4.01
N VAL A 21 -8.76 -2.70 3.92
CA VAL A 21 -8.81 -1.81 5.08
C VAL A 21 -9.96 -2.19 6.01
N LYS A 22 -11.12 -2.55 5.46
CA LYS A 22 -12.28 -2.99 6.25
C LYS A 22 -11.96 -4.26 7.02
N LYS A 23 -11.40 -5.28 6.35
CA LYS A 23 -10.96 -6.53 6.98
C LYS A 23 -9.95 -6.28 8.10
N PHE A 24 -8.97 -5.42 7.89
CA PHE A 24 -7.99 -5.05 8.92
C PHE A 24 -8.64 -4.40 10.16
N LYS A 25 -9.72 -3.65 9.99
CA LYS A 25 -10.44 -3.02 11.09
C LYS A 25 -11.28 -4.00 11.92
N GLU A 26 -11.57 -5.20 11.39
CA GLU A 26 -12.37 -6.19 12.09
C GLU A 26 -11.66 -6.73 13.35
N PRO A 27 -12.34 -6.80 14.52
CA PRO A 27 -11.71 -7.20 15.78
C PRO A 27 -11.07 -8.59 15.74
N LYS A 28 -11.69 -9.52 15.00
CA LYS A 28 -11.23 -10.91 14.87
C LYS A 28 -9.90 -11.01 14.12
N GLU A 29 -9.68 -10.13 13.15
CA GLU A 29 -8.45 -10.12 12.36
C GLU A 29 -7.35 -9.32 13.04
N LYS A 30 -7.68 -8.24 13.77
CA LYS A 30 -6.72 -7.57 14.67
C LYS A 30 -6.13 -8.53 15.71
N ALA A 31 -6.93 -9.43 16.26
CA ALA A 31 -6.45 -10.42 17.23
C ALA A 31 -5.50 -11.48 16.63
N LYS A 32 -5.52 -11.66 15.30
CA LYS A 32 -4.63 -12.58 14.56
C LYS A 32 -3.44 -11.88 13.91
N SER A 33 -3.41 -10.54 13.93
CA SER A 33 -2.32 -9.75 13.37
C SER A 33 -1.00 -10.18 13.99
N LYS A 34 -0.02 -10.47 13.14
CA LYS A 34 1.33 -10.83 13.60
C LYS A 34 2.06 -9.54 13.97
N LYS A 35 3.11 -9.64 14.77
CA LYS A 35 3.98 -8.48 15.00
C LYS A 35 4.64 -8.08 13.68
N VAL A 36 4.28 -6.91 13.16
CA VAL A 36 4.88 -6.29 11.96
C VAL A 36 5.66 -5.08 12.41
N ASP A 37 6.98 -5.13 12.21
CA ASP A 37 7.92 -4.10 12.65
C ASP A 37 8.22 -3.10 11.53
N ALA A 38 8.20 -3.55 10.28
CA ALA A 38 8.39 -2.68 9.11
C ALA A 38 7.62 -3.20 7.89
N TYR A 39 7.59 -2.38 6.82
CA TYR A 39 7.07 -2.77 5.52
C TYR A 39 8.14 -2.59 4.45
N LEU A 40 8.36 -3.63 3.64
CA LEU A 40 9.20 -3.57 2.47
C LEU A 40 8.37 -3.14 1.26
N ILE A 41 8.54 -1.90 0.82
CA ILE A 41 7.74 -1.27 -0.22
C ILE A 41 8.47 -1.35 -1.59
N PRO A 42 7.82 -1.79 -2.67
CA PRO A 42 8.36 -1.71 -4.02
C PRO A 42 8.70 -0.28 -4.45
N LEU A 43 9.92 -0.10 -4.94
CA LEU A 43 10.39 1.20 -5.42
C LEU A 43 9.50 1.74 -6.55
N GLU A 44 9.08 0.88 -7.47
CA GLU A 44 8.19 1.27 -8.57
C GLU A 44 6.82 1.75 -8.05
N SER A 45 6.23 1.06 -7.07
CA SER A 45 4.96 1.48 -6.44
C SER A 45 5.10 2.87 -5.80
N LEU A 46 6.21 3.12 -5.11
CA LEU A 46 6.47 4.43 -4.50
C LEU A 46 6.64 5.54 -5.56
N GLN A 47 7.41 5.27 -6.61
CA GLN A 47 7.63 6.22 -7.70
C GLN A 47 6.32 6.58 -8.42
N MET A 48 5.42 5.62 -8.62
CA MET A 48 4.12 5.90 -9.25
C MET A 48 3.23 6.81 -8.43
N VAL A 49 3.25 6.68 -7.10
CA VAL A 49 2.56 7.63 -6.20
C VAL A 49 3.22 9.00 -6.27
N MET A 50 4.56 9.05 -6.25
CA MET A 50 5.33 10.30 -6.27
C MET A 50 5.25 11.05 -7.61
N ASN A 51 4.95 10.36 -8.73
CA ASN A 51 4.76 10.99 -10.03
C ASN A 51 3.46 11.80 -10.13
N GLN A 52 2.62 11.77 -9.10
CA GLN A 52 1.40 12.57 -9.02
C GLN A 52 1.72 13.96 -8.47
N GLN A 53 0.85 14.95 -8.75
CA GLN A 53 0.93 16.25 -8.11
C GLN A 53 0.34 16.16 -6.70
N ILE A 54 1.18 15.84 -5.72
CA ILE A 54 0.78 15.56 -4.33
C ILE A 54 1.69 16.31 -3.34
N ASP A 55 1.14 16.62 -2.17
CA ASP A 55 1.85 17.28 -1.07
C ASP A 55 2.42 16.27 -0.05
N ALA A 56 1.75 15.12 0.10
CA ALA A 56 2.17 14.05 1.00
C ALA A 56 1.67 12.68 0.54
N VAL A 57 2.27 11.60 1.04
CA VAL A 57 1.79 10.23 0.85
C VAL A 57 1.17 9.73 2.14
N ARG A 58 -0.05 9.21 2.06
CA ARG A 58 -0.70 8.50 3.16
C ARG A 58 -0.57 7.00 2.95
N ALA A 59 -0.22 6.30 4.03
CA ALA A 59 -0.16 4.85 4.06
C ALA A 59 -1.35 4.26 4.83
N TYR A 60 -2.06 3.32 4.21
CA TYR A 60 -3.17 2.58 4.82
C TYR A 60 -2.76 1.13 5.09
N LYS A 61 -3.10 0.62 6.28
CA LYS A 61 -2.94 -0.80 6.61
C LYS A 61 -4.16 -1.60 6.16
N GLY A 62 -3.95 -2.75 5.54
CA GLY A 62 -5.00 -3.66 5.09
C GLY A 62 -4.65 -5.12 5.32
N ILE A 63 -5.62 -6.00 5.12
CA ILE A 63 -5.40 -7.46 5.04
C ILE A 63 -5.77 -7.90 3.63
N ASN A 64 -4.78 -8.43 2.90
CA ASN A 64 -4.96 -8.86 1.51
C ASN A 64 -5.81 -10.14 1.41
N THR A 65 -6.06 -10.60 0.19
CA THR A 65 -6.85 -11.83 -0.06
C THR A 65 -6.18 -13.11 0.46
N ALA A 66 -4.86 -13.10 0.66
CA ALA A 66 -4.10 -14.19 1.29
C ALA A 66 -4.15 -14.16 2.83
N GLY A 67 -4.79 -13.15 3.43
CA GLY A 67 -4.86 -13.00 4.89
C GLY A 67 -3.60 -12.36 5.50
N GLU A 68 -2.74 -11.77 4.69
CA GLU A 68 -1.51 -11.11 5.14
C GLU A 68 -1.72 -9.60 5.31
N GLU A 69 -1.08 -9.03 6.33
CA GLU A 69 -1.03 -7.58 6.49
C GLU A 69 -0.24 -6.93 5.36
N THR A 70 -0.79 -5.88 4.78
CA THR A 70 -0.15 -5.11 3.72
C THR A 70 -0.26 -3.61 3.98
N LEU A 71 0.60 -2.84 3.30
CA LEU A 71 0.60 -1.39 3.31
C LEU A 71 0.29 -0.86 1.90
N MET A 72 -0.78 -0.06 1.81
CA MET A 72 -1.23 0.60 0.58
C MET A 72 -0.85 2.09 0.64
N LEU A 73 -0.35 2.62 -0.46
CA LEU A 73 0.10 4.01 -0.59
C LEU A 73 -0.85 4.82 -1.45
N VAL A 74 -1.23 5.99 -0.96
CA VAL A 74 -2.15 6.94 -1.62
C VAL A 74 -1.54 8.33 -1.56
N GLY A 75 -1.52 9.02 -2.69
CA GLY A 75 -1.09 10.41 -2.76
C GLY A 75 -2.13 11.34 -2.13
N THR A 76 -1.71 12.47 -1.55
CA THR A 76 -2.63 13.40 -0.90
C THR A 76 -2.27 14.86 -1.17
N VAL A 77 -3.27 15.73 -1.26
CA VAL A 77 -3.12 17.18 -1.46
C VAL A 77 -3.78 17.92 -0.31
N LEU A 78 -3.13 18.96 0.21
CA LEU A 78 -3.66 19.77 1.29
C LEU A 78 -4.79 20.67 0.77
N ASN A 79 -6.01 20.42 1.23
CA ASN A 79 -7.10 21.36 1.05
C ASN A 79 -6.93 22.53 2.02
N ALA A 80 -6.45 23.67 1.51
CA ALA A 80 -6.17 24.85 2.33
C ALA A 80 -7.39 25.42 3.08
N LYS A 81 -8.62 25.10 2.66
CA LYS A 81 -9.84 25.57 3.33
C LYS A 81 -10.20 24.73 4.55
N THR A 82 -9.97 23.42 4.46
CA THR A 82 -10.32 22.47 5.53
C THR A 82 -9.12 22.11 6.41
N GLY A 83 -7.90 22.34 5.91
CA GLY A 83 -6.66 21.91 6.54
C GLY A 83 -6.43 20.39 6.46
N ILE A 84 -7.23 19.68 5.66
CA ILE A 84 -7.20 18.22 5.54
C ILE A 84 -6.43 17.85 4.27
N PHE A 85 -5.57 16.84 4.38
CA PHE A 85 -4.97 16.18 3.22
C PHE A 85 -6.01 15.26 2.57
N GLU A 86 -6.48 15.62 1.37
CA GLU A 86 -7.45 14.84 0.60
C GLU A 86 -6.73 13.82 -0.28
N ASP A 87 -7.29 12.62 -0.35
CA ASP A 87 -6.69 11.51 -1.10
C ASP A 87 -6.87 11.73 -2.61
N VAL A 88 -5.76 11.61 -3.33
CA VAL A 88 -5.70 11.67 -4.79
C VAL A 88 -5.50 10.26 -5.31
N PHE A 89 -6.41 9.87 -6.21
CA PHE A 89 -6.32 8.61 -6.93
C PHE A 89 -6.16 8.93 -8.41
N PRO A 90 -5.11 8.41 -9.08
CA PRO A 90 -4.95 8.63 -10.50
C PRO A 90 -6.10 7.95 -11.25
N GLU A 91 -6.80 8.69 -12.09
CA GLU A 91 -7.57 8.11 -13.19
C GLU A 91 -6.56 7.56 -14.21
N ASN A 92 -6.38 6.24 -14.22
CA ASN A 92 -5.61 5.50 -15.23
C ASN A 92 -4.29 6.18 -15.65
N ALA A 93 -3.34 6.33 -14.72
CA ALA A 93 -2.01 6.84 -15.01
C ALA A 93 -1.19 5.87 -15.90
N GLY A 94 -1.47 5.87 -17.21
CA GLY A 94 -0.57 5.37 -18.25
C GLY A 94 -0.30 3.87 -18.29
N VAL A 95 -1.08 3.04 -17.60
CA VAL A 95 -0.95 1.57 -17.64
C VAL A 95 -2.01 1.01 -18.57
N ALA A 96 -1.59 0.17 -19.51
CA ALA A 96 -2.43 -0.47 -20.51
C ALA A 96 -3.71 -1.06 -19.88
N LYS A 97 -4.87 -0.49 -20.25
CA LYS A 97 -6.24 -1.02 -20.16
C LYS A 97 -6.39 -2.46 -19.62
N THR A 98 -6.30 -2.67 -18.30
CA THR A 98 -6.69 -3.96 -17.69
C THR A 98 -7.45 -3.86 -16.37
N LEU A 99 -7.63 -2.68 -15.78
CA LEU A 99 -8.54 -2.46 -14.64
C LEU A 99 -9.47 -1.32 -15.02
N GLY A 100 -10.65 -1.65 -15.56
CA GLY A 100 -11.58 -0.67 -16.14
C GLY A 100 -11.97 0.42 -15.15
N ASP A 101 -11.97 1.69 -15.61
CA ASP A 101 -12.50 2.94 -15.03
C ASP A 101 -12.45 3.21 -13.51
N GLU A 102 -11.84 2.33 -12.72
CA GLU A 102 -11.78 2.43 -11.26
C GLU A 102 -10.47 3.11 -10.82
N PRO A 103 -10.51 3.95 -9.76
CA PRO A 103 -9.31 4.58 -9.24
C PRO A 103 -8.29 3.54 -8.74
N ILE A 104 -7.02 3.76 -9.05
CA ILE A 104 -5.92 2.84 -8.72
C ILE A 104 -5.30 3.21 -7.36
N VAL A 105 -5.01 2.19 -6.56
CA VAL A 105 -4.25 2.27 -5.32
C VAL A 105 -2.98 1.42 -5.48
N PHE A 106 -1.85 1.93 -4.99
CA PHE A 106 -0.58 1.20 -5.06
C PHE A 106 -0.39 0.39 -3.79
N ASP A 107 -0.14 -0.90 -3.97
CA ASP A 107 0.14 -1.87 -2.91
C ASP A 107 1.59 -2.35 -3.02
N GLY A 108 2.01 -3.16 -2.04
CA GLY A 108 3.20 -3.97 -2.15
C GLY A 108 4.07 -3.98 -0.90
N GLY A 109 3.68 -3.23 0.14
CA GLY A 109 4.34 -3.29 1.43
C GLY A 109 4.23 -4.68 2.04
N ARG A 110 5.28 -5.49 1.92
CA ARG A 110 5.34 -6.79 2.59
C ARG A 110 5.70 -6.60 4.08
N PRO A 111 5.07 -7.32 5.01
CA PRO A 111 5.39 -7.20 6.41
C PRO A 111 6.79 -7.76 6.70
N CYS A 112 7.53 -7.05 7.55
CA CYS A 112 8.82 -7.48 8.07
C CYS A 112 8.67 -7.69 9.58
N PRO A 113 8.95 -8.87 10.14
CA PRO A 113 9.33 -10.15 9.48
C PRO A 113 8.22 -10.83 8.65
N PRO A 114 8.55 -11.79 7.75
CA PRO A 114 9.87 -12.41 7.53
C PRO A 114 10.73 -11.75 6.44
N PHE A 115 10.24 -10.73 5.73
CA PHE A 115 10.92 -10.16 4.57
C PHE A 115 11.90 -9.01 4.90
N GLY A 116 12.20 -8.82 6.18
CA GLY A 116 13.14 -7.80 6.64
C GLY A 116 14.60 -8.27 6.54
N ASP A 117 15.52 -7.32 6.63
CA ASP A 117 16.95 -7.61 6.80
C ASP A 117 17.21 -8.11 8.24
N PRO A 118 17.64 -9.38 8.44
CA PRO A 118 17.90 -9.92 9.77
C PRO A 118 19.01 -9.18 10.51
N GLU A 119 19.97 -8.59 9.80
CA GLU A 119 21.14 -7.90 10.35
C GLU A 119 20.91 -6.39 10.49
N SER A 120 19.69 -5.91 10.24
CA SER A 120 19.38 -4.49 10.30
C SER A 120 19.62 -3.93 11.71
N PRO A 121 20.33 -2.78 11.84
CA PRO A 121 20.48 -2.10 13.13
C PRO A 121 19.15 -1.56 13.68
N MET A 122 18.08 -1.61 12.88
CA MET A 122 16.72 -1.24 13.29
C MET A 122 15.98 -2.38 14.01
N ASN A 123 16.56 -3.58 14.12
CA ASN A 123 15.96 -4.73 14.81
C ASN A 123 16.25 -4.76 16.33
N ASN A 124 16.88 -3.72 16.88
CA ASN A 124 17.31 -3.64 18.28
C ASN A 124 16.17 -3.33 19.27
#